data_AF-A0A242NHW4-F1
#
_entry.id   AF-A0A242NHW4-F1
#
_cell.length_a   1.000
_cell.length_b   1.000
_cell.length_c   1.000
_cell.angle_alpha   90.00
_cell.angle_beta   90.00
_cell.angle_gamma   90.00
#
_symmetry.space_group_name_H-M   'P 1'
#
loop_
_entity.id
_entity.type
_entity.pdbx_description
1 polymer ?
#
loop_
_entity_poly.entity_id
_entity_poly.type
_entity_poly.pdbx_seq_one_letter_code
_entity_poly.pdbx_strand_id
1 'polypeptide(L)'
;MEILIRYINIYNGSFVLFGFIVIIITSIIYFKRRNQRRHFNKLKVTLITAYNQSIKQNNKIIFKNTIDKTLSSGSLVLIVAFFAKKQRHEVQELLPFFAEETFQTKLRALLHKGTVQQRVDAANMLSYYPCQKSFIALEKACLDTRQEVAIAAALSLVISNPDVSLVELITKLFNSIPQKGLFCFLRLIPSYNLLQFESQVIDEESSNFNSTLLTMLREISNNYITPYVMFAREDQRDYMQQLFETLLGLQCKASGIIHSCYILNFINELCYQDRICNIQELITKNFNFDTKLFVYWDDINNGFYKNKVWATL
;
A
#
# COMPACT_ATOMS: atom_id res chain seq x y z
N MET A 1 -15.94 55.93 37.84
CA MET A 1 -16.11 56.07 36.38
C MET A 1 -14.77 56.16 35.65
N GLU A 2 -13.87 57.11 35.97
CA GLU A 2 -12.59 57.27 35.25
C GLU A 2 -11.62 56.07 35.31
N ILE A 3 -11.52 55.39 36.45
CA ILE A 3 -10.66 54.21 36.62
C ILE A 3 -11.12 53.07 35.69
N LEU A 4 -12.43 52.88 35.54
CA LEU A 4 -13.02 51.87 34.66
C LEU A 4 -12.72 52.17 33.19
N ILE A 5 -12.83 53.45 32.78
CA ILE A 5 -12.51 53.90 31.42
C ILE A 5 -11.02 53.67 31.10
N ARG A 6 -10.11 53.96 32.04
CA ARG A 6 -8.68 53.66 31.86
C ARG A 6 -8.41 52.15 31.71
N TYR A 7 -9.05 51.32 32.52
CA TYR A 7 -8.91 49.86 32.42
C TYR A 7 -9.43 49.32 31.09
N ILE A 8 -10.59 49.78 30.62
CA ILE A 8 -11.16 49.39 29.32
C ILE A 8 -10.23 49.82 28.18
N ASN A 9 -9.64 51.02 28.24
CA ASN A 9 -8.70 51.48 27.21
C ASN A 9 -7.39 50.68 27.20
N ILE A 10 -6.84 50.32 28.37
CA ILE A 10 -5.66 49.45 28.48
C ILE A 10 -5.97 48.05 27.95
N TYR A 11 -7.15 47.50 28.28
CA TYR A 11 -7.60 46.21 27.79
C TYR A 11 -7.76 46.20 26.27
N ASN A 12 -8.44 47.20 25.70
CA ASN A 12 -8.62 47.35 24.26
C ASN A 12 -7.28 47.55 23.55
N GLY A 13 -6.39 48.38 24.10
CA GLY A 13 -5.03 48.56 23.58
C GLY A 13 -4.22 47.26 23.57
N SER A 14 -4.31 46.48 24.65
CA SER A 14 -3.67 45.16 24.76
C SER A 14 -4.25 44.15 23.77
N PHE A 15 -5.57 44.18 23.55
CA PHE A 15 -6.27 43.30 22.60
C PHE A 15 -5.88 43.60 21.16
N VAL A 16 -5.76 44.88 20.80
CA VAL A 16 -5.25 45.31 19.48
C VAL A 16 -3.82 44.84 19.28
N LEU A 17 -2.95 45.00 20.29
CA LEU A 17 -1.55 44.56 20.24
C LEU A 17 -1.43 43.04 20.10
N PHE A 18 -2.25 42.28 20.84
CA PHE A 18 -2.36 40.82 20.68
C PHE A 18 -2.84 40.43 19.28
N GLY A 19 -3.82 41.14 18.73
CA GLY A 19 -4.29 40.97 17.36
C GLY A 19 -3.17 41.14 16.33
N PHE A 20 -2.34 42.18 16.47
CA PHE A 20 -1.17 42.37 15.61
C PHE A 20 -0.14 41.24 15.74
N ILE A 21 0.14 40.77 16.96
CA ILE A 21 1.07 39.64 17.19
C ILE A 21 0.55 38.38 16.50
N VAL A 22 -0.74 38.06 16.65
CA VAL A 22 -1.35 36.89 15.99
C VAL A 22 -1.26 37.00 14.47
N ILE A 23 -1.54 38.18 13.89
CA ILE A 23 -1.43 38.40 12.44
C ILE A 23 0.02 38.21 11.97
N ILE A 24 1.00 38.75 12.69
CA ILE A 24 2.43 38.61 12.35
C ILE A 24 2.85 37.14 12.40
N ILE A 25 2.55 36.42 13.48
CA ILE A 25 2.90 35.00 13.64
C ILE A 25 2.23 34.16 12.55
N THR A 26 0.93 34.39 12.30
CA THR A 26 0.18 33.66 11.27
C THR A 26 0.75 33.93 9.88
N SER A 27 1.15 35.18 9.60
CA SER A 27 1.80 35.57 8.34
C SER A 27 3.16 34.90 8.17
N ILE A 28 3.98 34.82 9.22
CA ILE A 28 5.27 34.11 9.21
C ILE A 28 5.07 32.61 8.94
N ILE A 29 4.12 31.96 9.63
CA ILE A 29 3.79 30.55 9.42
C ILE A 29 3.32 30.33 7.97
N TYR A 30 2.44 31.21 7.47
CA TYR A 30 1.94 31.14 6.10
C TYR A 30 3.07 31.28 5.08
N PHE A 31 3.96 32.26 5.23
CA PHE A 31 5.09 32.45 4.33
C PHE A 31 6.05 31.27 4.35
N LYS A 32 6.36 30.74 5.54
CA LYS A 32 7.20 29.54 5.70
C LYS A 32 6.58 28.34 4.98
N ARG A 33 5.30 28.07 5.20
CA ARG A 33 4.56 26.99 4.50
C ARG A 33 4.52 27.19 2.99
N ARG A 34 4.30 28.43 2.52
CA ARG A 34 4.27 28.76 1.10
C ARG A 34 5.64 28.53 0.44
N ASN A 35 6.72 28.93 1.08
CA ASN A 35 8.08 28.71 0.58
C ASN A 35 8.44 27.22 0.57
N GLN A 36 8.11 26.48 1.63
CA GLN A 36 8.28 25.03 1.67
C GLN A 36 7.51 24.34 0.54
N ARG A 37 6.25 24.73 0.29
CA ARG A 37 5.43 24.17 -0.79
C ARG A 37 6.00 24.48 -2.18
N ARG A 38 6.49 25.72 -2.40
CA ARG A 38 7.16 26.10 -3.65
C ARG A 38 8.43 25.29 -3.87
N HIS A 39 9.27 25.16 -2.84
CA HIS A 39 10.49 24.37 -2.92
C HIS A 39 10.18 22.90 -3.20
N PHE A 40 9.20 22.32 -2.52
CA PHE A 40 8.76 20.95 -2.72
C PHE A 40 8.26 20.71 -4.16
N ASN A 41 7.42 21.62 -4.68
CA ASN A 41 6.93 21.53 -6.06
C ASN A 41 8.06 21.65 -7.07
N LYS A 42 9.02 22.56 -6.86
CA LYS A 42 10.20 22.69 -7.72
C LYS A 42 11.01 21.40 -7.75
N LEU A 43 11.31 20.82 -6.57
CA LEU A 43 12.05 19.55 -6.48
C LEU A 43 11.29 18.39 -7.13
N LYS A 44 9.98 18.30 -6.92
CA LYS A 44 9.13 17.28 -7.55
C LYS A 44 9.22 17.37 -9.08
N VAL A 45 9.11 18.57 -9.64
CA VAL A 45 9.26 18.79 -11.08
C VAL A 45 10.67 18.40 -11.54
N THR A 46 11.71 18.80 -10.81
CA THR A 46 13.10 18.42 -11.13
C THR A 46 13.29 16.90 -11.18
N LEU A 47 12.77 16.16 -10.19
CA LEU A 47 12.86 14.70 -10.15
C LEU A 47 12.16 14.03 -11.33
N ILE A 48 10.95 14.48 -11.65
CA ILE A 48 10.19 13.95 -12.80
C ILE A 48 10.91 14.23 -14.11
N THR A 49 11.41 15.46 -14.29
CA THR A 49 12.16 15.83 -15.51
C THR A 49 13.44 15.03 -15.64
N ALA A 50 14.20 14.84 -14.56
CA ALA A 50 15.43 14.05 -14.57
C ALA A 50 15.16 12.57 -14.87
N TYR A 51 14.08 12.01 -14.32
CA TYR A 51 13.65 10.65 -14.63
C TYR A 51 13.30 10.49 -16.12
N ASN A 52 12.42 11.37 -16.64
CA ASN A 52 12.02 11.33 -18.04
C ASN A 52 13.23 11.51 -18.99
N GLN A 53 14.19 12.37 -18.63
CA GLN A 53 15.43 12.53 -19.37
C GLN A 53 16.30 11.27 -19.32
N SER A 54 16.43 10.63 -18.15
CA SER A 54 17.21 9.40 -18.02
C SER A 54 16.66 8.25 -18.86
N ILE A 55 15.32 8.13 -18.96
CA ILE A 55 14.67 7.16 -19.84
C ILE A 55 14.92 7.53 -21.30
N LYS A 56 14.63 8.78 -21.69
CA LYS A 56 14.76 9.24 -23.09
C LYS A 56 16.18 9.09 -23.64
N GLN A 57 17.18 9.31 -22.79
CA GLN A 57 18.59 9.26 -23.19
C GLN A 57 19.25 7.92 -22.87
N ASN A 58 18.50 6.96 -22.30
CA ASN A 58 19.03 5.72 -21.74
C ASN A 58 20.27 5.92 -20.84
N ASN A 59 20.32 7.05 -20.12
CA ASN A 59 21.45 7.46 -19.30
C ASN A 59 21.01 7.79 -17.88
N LYS A 60 21.12 6.78 -17.01
CA LYS A 60 20.66 6.83 -15.61
C LYS A 60 21.55 7.67 -14.70
N ILE A 61 22.78 7.95 -15.12
CA ILE A 61 23.71 8.82 -14.41
C ILE A 61 23.13 10.24 -14.28
N ILE A 62 22.29 10.67 -15.23
CA ILE A 62 21.57 11.95 -15.17
C ILE A 62 20.67 12.01 -13.95
N PHE A 63 19.89 10.95 -13.71
CA PHE A 63 19.01 10.87 -12.55
C PHE A 63 19.83 10.84 -11.26
N LYS A 64 20.86 10.00 -11.20
CA LYS A 64 21.78 9.92 -10.05
C LYS A 64 22.40 11.28 -9.72
N ASN A 65 23.03 11.93 -10.70
CA ASN A 65 23.66 13.24 -10.52
C ASN A 65 22.67 14.32 -10.08
N THR A 66 21.43 14.26 -10.59
CA THR A 66 20.38 15.19 -10.16
C THR A 66 20.02 14.95 -8.71
N ILE A 67 19.88 13.68 -8.32
CA ILE A 67 19.59 13.27 -6.96
C ILE A 67 20.70 13.66 -6.00
N ASP A 68 21.96 13.35 -6.32
CA ASP A 68 23.12 13.70 -5.48
C ASP A 68 23.24 15.23 -5.29
N LYS A 69 22.97 16.01 -6.35
CA LYS A 69 22.96 17.48 -6.28
C LYS A 69 21.78 18.03 -5.48
N THR A 70 20.60 17.41 -5.57
CA THR A 70 19.38 17.87 -4.89
C THR A 70 19.21 17.31 -3.47
N LEU A 71 19.94 16.25 -3.10
CA LEU A 71 19.89 15.56 -1.81
C LEU A 71 20.63 16.27 -0.66
N SER A 72 21.37 17.35 -0.95
CA SER A 72 22.07 18.14 0.09
C SER A 72 21.13 18.71 1.16
N SER A 73 19.81 18.72 0.93
CA SER A 73 18.82 19.06 1.96
C SER A 73 17.50 18.29 1.82
N GLY A 74 17.27 17.27 2.65
CA GLY A 74 15.92 16.88 3.09
C GLY A 74 14.94 16.28 2.07
N SER A 75 15.38 15.86 0.88
CA SER A 75 14.49 15.36 -0.19
C SER A 75 14.10 13.88 -0.09
N LEU A 76 14.46 13.17 1.00
CA LEU A 76 14.10 11.75 1.21
C LEU A 76 12.60 11.51 0.97
N VAL A 77 11.74 12.34 1.55
CA VAL A 77 10.28 12.24 1.40
C VAL A 77 9.85 12.27 -0.07
N LEU A 78 10.50 13.09 -0.89
CA LEU A 78 10.18 13.21 -2.31
C LEU A 78 10.66 12.01 -3.11
N ILE A 79 11.83 11.48 -2.80
CA ILE A 79 12.35 10.26 -3.42
C ILE A 79 11.43 9.10 -3.08
N VAL A 80 11.11 8.90 -1.81
CA VAL A 80 10.25 7.81 -1.37
C VAL A 80 8.84 7.94 -1.99
N ALA A 81 8.26 9.15 -2.02
CA ALA A 81 6.99 9.40 -2.70
C ALA A 81 7.05 9.24 -4.23
N PHE A 82 8.22 9.42 -4.86
CA PHE A 82 8.42 9.15 -6.28
C PHE A 82 8.40 7.64 -6.56
N PHE A 83 9.14 6.86 -5.77
CA PHE A 83 9.20 5.40 -5.90
C PHE A 83 7.86 4.73 -5.55
N ALA A 84 7.11 5.25 -4.57
CA ALA A 84 5.81 4.72 -4.18
C ALA A 84 4.74 4.79 -5.30
N LYS A 85 4.95 5.63 -6.33
CA LYS A 85 4.03 5.80 -7.46
C LYS A 85 4.39 5.00 -8.70
N LYS A 86 5.45 4.20 -8.62
CA LYS A 86 6.05 3.52 -9.75
C LYS A 86 6.05 2.02 -9.53
N GLN A 87 5.81 1.28 -10.60
CA GLN A 87 5.97 -0.17 -10.52
C GLN A 87 7.44 -0.53 -10.36
N ARG A 88 7.73 -1.68 -9.74
CA ARG A 88 9.11 -2.10 -9.44
C ARG A 88 10.00 -2.13 -10.70
N HIS A 89 9.49 -2.62 -11.82
CA HIS A 89 10.23 -2.72 -13.07
C HIS A 89 10.61 -1.33 -13.64
N GLU A 90 9.80 -0.30 -13.41
CA GLU A 90 10.08 1.07 -13.86
C GLU A 90 11.28 1.69 -13.14
N VAL A 91 11.57 1.24 -11.92
CA VAL A 91 12.59 1.83 -11.05
C VAL A 91 13.72 0.88 -10.70
N GLN A 92 13.67 -0.37 -11.18
CA GLN A 92 14.62 -1.43 -10.84
C GLN A 92 16.08 -1.00 -11.04
N GLU A 93 16.35 -0.30 -12.13
CA GLU A 93 17.69 0.14 -12.51
C GLU A 93 18.16 1.38 -11.73
N LEU A 94 17.27 1.99 -10.95
CA LEU A 94 17.56 3.13 -10.07
C LEU A 94 17.74 2.70 -8.61
N LEU A 95 17.19 1.55 -8.21
CA LEU A 95 17.28 1.03 -6.84
C LEU A 95 18.72 0.91 -6.31
N PRO A 96 19.73 0.48 -7.10
CA PRO A 96 21.10 0.37 -6.61
C PRO A 96 21.68 1.69 -6.07
N PHE A 97 21.18 2.85 -6.55
CA PHE A 97 21.65 4.16 -6.08
C PHE A 97 21.19 4.50 -4.66
N PHE A 98 20.26 3.74 -4.09
CA PHE A 98 19.75 3.97 -2.73
C PHE A 98 19.97 2.76 -1.80
N ALA A 99 20.83 1.82 -2.23
CA ALA A 99 21.17 0.64 -1.45
C ALA A 99 22.07 0.97 -0.24
N GLU A 100 22.61 2.18 -0.13
CA GLU A 100 23.46 2.58 0.99
C GLU A 100 22.73 2.50 2.34
N GLU A 101 23.40 1.97 3.37
CA GLU A 101 22.84 1.83 4.72
C GLU A 101 22.45 3.18 5.33
N THR A 102 23.12 4.27 4.94
CA THR A 102 22.78 5.64 5.36
C THR A 102 21.38 6.04 4.90
N PHE A 103 20.99 5.66 3.67
CA PHE A 103 19.67 5.91 3.12
C PHE A 103 18.62 5.03 3.80
N GLN A 104 18.90 3.73 3.92
CA GLN A 104 18.00 2.78 4.59
C GLN A 104 17.76 3.13 6.06
N THR A 105 18.77 3.67 6.75
CA THR A 105 18.62 4.17 8.14
C THR A 105 17.64 5.34 8.20
N LYS A 106 17.71 6.26 7.24
CA LYS A 106 16.75 7.38 7.16
C LYS A 106 15.34 6.90 6.80
N LEU A 107 15.20 5.89 5.94
CA LEU A 107 13.89 5.26 5.66
C LEU A 107 13.26 4.67 6.92
N ARG A 108 14.04 3.92 7.71
CA ARG A 108 13.56 3.35 8.97
C ARG A 108 13.17 4.44 9.98
N ALA A 109 13.94 5.53 10.05
CA ALA A 109 13.57 6.68 10.87
C ALA A 109 12.26 7.35 10.38
N LEU A 110 12.07 7.44 9.06
CA LEU A 110 10.85 7.98 8.45
C LEU A 110 9.63 7.09 8.72
N LEU A 111 9.78 5.77 8.65
CA LEU A 111 8.73 4.80 9.00
C LEU A 111 8.27 4.94 10.45
N HIS A 112 9.16 5.35 11.35
CA HIS A 112 8.83 5.53 12.76
C HIS A 112 8.28 6.92 13.09
N LYS A 113 8.85 8.00 12.52
CA LYS A 113 8.56 9.39 12.94
C LYS A 113 7.85 10.25 11.88
N GLY A 114 7.61 9.72 10.70
CA GLY A 114 6.99 10.45 9.59
C GLY A 114 5.49 10.70 9.76
N THR A 115 4.91 11.46 8.84
CA THR A 115 3.45 11.51 8.66
C THR A 115 2.92 10.16 8.15
N VAL A 116 1.61 9.89 8.27
CA VAL A 116 1.01 8.64 7.78
C VAL A 116 1.46 8.29 6.37
N GLN A 117 1.37 9.24 5.43
CA GLN A 117 1.82 9.03 4.05
C GLN A 117 3.32 8.74 3.96
N GLN A 118 4.17 9.48 4.68
CA GLN A 118 5.61 9.25 4.66
C GLN A 118 5.99 7.87 5.21
N ARG A 119 5.24 7.39 6.20
CA ARG A 119 5.44 6.07 6.81
C ARG A 119 5.02 4.96 5.85
N VAL A 120 3.88 5.12 5.17
CA VAL A 120 3.43 4.22 4.09
C VAL A 120 4.47 4.16 2.97
N ASP A 121 4.90 5.32 2.47
CA ASP A 121 5.89 5.40 1.40
C ASP A 121 7.21 4.75 1.85
N ALA A 122 7.64 4.98 3.10
CA ALA A 122 8.86 4.39 3.66
C ALA A 122 8.77 2.87 3.79
N ALA A 123 7.62 2.33 4.23
CA ALA A 123 7.38 0.89 4.29
C ALA A 123 7.54 0.27 2.89
N ASN A 124 6.82 0.83 1.91
CA ASN A 124 6.88 0.37 0.51
C ASN A 124 8.30 0.41 -0.04
N MET A 125 9.06 1.48 0.21
CA MET A 125 10.43 1.61 -0.26
C MET A 125 11.38 0.61 0.42
N LEU A 126 11.17 0.27 1.69
CA LEU A 126 11.98 -0.72 2.41
C LEU A 126 11.83 -2.13 1.83
N SER A 127 10.71 -2.45 1.16
CA SER A 127 10.53 -3.74 0.47
C SER A 127 11.56 -3.98 -0.64
N TYR A 128 12.15 -2.92 -1.20
CA TYR A 128 13.20 -3.03 -2.22
C TYR A 128 14.58 -3.36 -1.64
N TYR A 129 14.76 -3.25 -0.32
CA TYR A 129 16.03 -3.47 0.37
C TYR A 129 15.86 -4.54 1.46
N PRO A 130 15.68 -5.82 1.05
CA PRO A 130 15.45 -6.92 1.98
C PRO A 130 16.71 -7.15 2.82
N CYS A 131 16.64 -6.78 4.10
CA CYS A 131 17.65 -7.10 5.08
C CYS A 131 16.99 -7.25 6.46
N GLN A 132 17.66 -7.94 7.38
CA GLN A 132 17.13 -8.20 8.72
C GLN A 132 16.69 -6.92 9.44
N LYS A 133 17.43 -5.82 9.30
CA LYS A 133 17.07 -4.54 9.92
C LYS A 133 15.82 -3.91 9.31
N SER A 134 15.60 -4.07 8.01
CA SER A 134 14.37 -3.62 7.32
C SER A 134 13.18 -4.46 7.79
N PHE A 135 13.34 -5.78 7.86
CA PHE A 135 12.28 -6.69 8.32
C PHE A 135 11.85 -6.37 9.75
N ILE A 136 12.79 -6.21 10.69
CA ILE A 136 12.47 -5.81 12.07
C ILE A 136 11.72 -4.47 12.13
N ALA A 137 12.08 -3.51 11.27
CA ALA A 137 11.40 -2.21 11.24
C ALA A 137 9.97 -2.33 10.70
N LEU A 138 9.76 -3.15 9.65
CA LEU A 138 8.44 -3.41 9.09
C LEU A 138 7.56 -4.21 10.05
N GLU A 139 8.09 -5.23 10.71
CA GLU A 139 7.37 -6.03 11.72
C GLU A 139 6.84 -5.16 12.86
N LYS A 140 7.65 -4.21 13.36
CA LYS A 140 7.20 -3.23 14.35
C LYS A 140 6.10 -2.32 13.81
N ALA A 141 6.17 -1.96 12.53
CA ALA A 141 5.16 -1.12 11.90
C ALA A 141 3.83 -1.86 11.64
N CYS A 142 3.80 -3.20 11.60
CA CYS A 142 2.56 -3.99 11.55
C CYS A 142 1.68 -3.82 12.81
N LEU A 143 2.27 -3.37 13.92
CA LEU A 143 1.56 -3.08 15.17
C LEU A 143 1.12 -1.62 15.27
N ASP A 144 1.22 -0.84 14.19
CA ASP A 144 0.80 0.56 14.19
C ASP A 144 -0.72 0.70 14.28
N THR A 145 -1.18 1.69 15.05
CA THR A 145 -2.61 1.99 15.19
C THR A 145 -3.23 2.60 13.94
N ARG A 146 -2.41 3.11 13.01
CA ARG A 146 -2.86 3.58 11.69
C ARG A 146 -2.87 2.40 10.72
N GLN A 147 -4.07 1.96 10.36
CA GLN A 147 -4.28 0.84 9.45
C GLN A 147 -3.48 0.96 8.15
N GLU A 148 -3.35 2.15 7.57
CA GLU A 148 -2.64 2.35 6.30
C GLU A 148 -1.15 1.99 6.44
N VAL A 149 -0.55 2.35 7.59
CA VAL A 149 0.87 2.06 7.87
C VAL A 149 1.07 0.57 8.14
N ALA A 150 0.20 -0.02 8.98
CA ALA A 150 0.28 -1.44 9.32
C ALA A 150 0.12 -2.33 8.08
N ILE A 151 -0.85 -2.01 7.22
CA ILE A 151 -1.07 -2.73 5.95
C ILE A 151 0.12 -2.57 5.02
N ALA A 152 0.63 -1.35 4.82
CA ALA A 152 1.79 -1.11 3.96
C ALA A 152 3.03 -1.88 4.44
N ALA A 153 3.24 -1.93 5.76
CA ALA A 153 4.33 -2.69 6.36
C ALA A 153 4.18 -4.20 6.16
N ALA A 154 2.97 -4.74 6.40
CA ALA A 154 2.68 -6.16 6.20
C ALA A 154 2.83 -6.57 4.73
N LEU A 155 2.29 -5.79 3.79
CA LEU A 155 2.47 -6.05 2.35
C LEU A 155 3.95 -5.99 1.95
N SER A 156 4.69 -5.02 2.48
CA SER A 156 6.13 -4.91 2.23
C SER A 156 6.89 -6.15 2.72
N LEU A 157 6.50 -6.72 3.86
CA LEU A 157 7.05 -7.99 4.34
C LEU A 157 6.71 -9.16 3.42
N VAL A 158 5.43 -9.32 3.02
CA VAL A 158 5.00 -10.38 2.10
C VAL A 158 5.81 -10.36 0.79
N ILE A 159 6.11 -9.16 0.29
CA ILE A 159 6.84 -8.97 -0.98
C ILE A 159 8.34 -9.22 -0.84
N SER A 160 8.94 -8.90 0.31
CA SER A 160 10.41 -8.82 0.46
C SER A 160 11.04 -9.87 1.36
N ASN A 161 10.25 -10.53 2.21
CA ASN A 161 10.71 -11.55 3.13
C ASN A 161 10.08 -12.91 2.77
N PRO A 162 10.83 -13.86 2.17
CA PRO A 162 10.30 -15.17 1.80
C PRO A 162 9.90 -16.03 3.01
N ASP A 163 10.45 -15.72 4.19
CA ASP A 163 10.22 -16.49 5.42
C ASP A 163 9.05 -15.96 6.25
N VAL A 164 8.37 -14.89 5.80
CA VAL A 164 7.26 -14.31 6.56
C VAL A 164 6.02 -15.21 6.48
N SER A 165 5.45 -15.54 7.63
CA SER A 165 4.19 -16.28 7.71
C SER A 165 3.00 -15.35 7.50
N LEU A 166 2.14 -15.68 6.53
CA LEU A 166 0.87 -14.98 6.34
C LEU A 166 -0.07 -15.16 7.54
N VAL A 167 -0.07 -16.33 8.19
CA VAL A 167 -0.83 -16.57 9.43
C VAL A 167 -0.42 -15.57 10.52
N GLU A 168 0.89 -15.39 10.71
CA GLU A 168 1.43 -14.48 11.70
C GLU A 168 1.05 -13.03 11.39
N LEU A 169 1.15 -12.61 10.12
CA LEU A 169 0.76 -11.26 9.71
C LEU A 169 -0.74 -11.01 9.89
N ILE A 170 -1.60 -11.96 9.49
CA ILE A 170 -3.05 -11.87 9.67
C ILE A 170 -3.39 -11.75 11.16
N THR A 171 -2.78 -12.59 12.01
CA THR A 171 -3.00 -12.57 13.45
C THR A 171 -2.55 -11.24 14.07
N LYS A 172 -1.39 -10.71 13.67
CA LYS A 172 -0.90 -9.41 14.13
C LYS A 172 -1.85 -8.29 13.74
N LEU A 173 -2.27 -8.25 12.47
CA LEU A 173 -3.16 -7.21 11.95
C LEU A 173 -4.57 -7.30 12.56
N PHE A 174 -5.12 -8.49 12.73
CA PHE A 174 -6.44 -8.68 13.36
C PHE A 174 -6.49 -8.04 14.75
N ASN A 175 -5.40 -8.14 15.51
CA ASN A 175 -5.29 -7.60 16.86
C ASN A 175 -4.90 -6.11 16.90
N SER A 176 -4.32 -5.56 15.83
CA SER A 176 -3.78 -4.19 15.82
C SER A 176 -4.67 -3.17 15.09
N ILE A 177 -5.49 -3.60 14.14
CA ILE A 177 -6.28 -2.71 13.27
C ILE A 177 -7.73 -3.20 13.09
N PRO A 178 -8.67 -2.35 12.65
CA PRO A 178 -10.05 -2.79 12.38
C PRO A 178 -10.11 -3.88 11.32
N GLN A 179 -11.12 -4.76 11.41
CA GLN A 179 -11.32 -5.86 10.45
C GLN A 179 -11.41 -5.40 8.99
N LYS A 180 -11.95 -4.21 8.73
CA LYS A 180 -11.94 -3.58 7.39
C LYS A 180 -10.51 -3.44 6.85
N GLY A 181 -9.57 -3.02 7.68
CA GLY A 181 -8.17 -2.89 7.30
C GLY A 181 -7.53 -4.23 6.99
N LEU A 182 -7.85 -5.27 7.75
CA LEU A 182 -7.41 -6.63 7.46
C LEU A 182 -8.01 -7.18 6.15
N PHE A 183 -9.29 -6.90 5.87
CA PHE A 183 -9.88 -7.21 4.59
C PHE A 183 -9.16 -6.50 3.44
N CYS A 184 -8.83 -5.21 3.60
CA CYS A 184 -8.02 -4.47 2.63
C CYS A 184 -6.63 -5.10 2.43
N PHE A 185 -5.98 -5.57 3.50
CA PHE A 185 -4.72 -6.30 3.40
C PHE A 185 -4.86 -7.57 2.55
N LEU A 186 -5.83 -8.43 2.88
CA LEU A 186 -6.12 -9.64 2.10
C LEU A 186 -6.41 -9.32 0.63
N ARG A 187 -7.04 -8.16 0.36
CA ARG A 187 -7.36 -7.65 -0.98
C ARG A 187 -6.17 -7.08 -1.78
N LEU A 188 -5.00 -6.99 -1.15
CA LEU A 188 -3.78 -6.40 -1.73
C LEU A 188 -2.59 -7.37 -1.73
N ILE A 189 -2.71 -8.53 -1.08
CA ILE A 189 -1.72 -9.59 -1.17
C ILE A 189 -1.65 -10.07 -2.62
N PRO A 190 -0.44 -10.25 -3.19
CA PRO A 190 -0.31 -10.79 -4.54
C PRO A 190 -1.07 -12.11 -4.69
N SER A 191 -1.81 -12.27 -5.78
CA SER A 191 -2.69 -13.43 -5.99
C SER A 191 -1.98 -14.78 -5.85
N TYR A 192 -0.71 -14.89 -6.23
CA TYR A 192 0.06 -16.13 -6.10
C TYR A 192 0.35 -16.51 -4.63
N ASN A 193 0.59 -15.54 -3.74
CA ASN A 193 0.79 -15.80 -2.31
C ASN A 193 -0.51 -16.34 -1.67
N LEU A 194 -1.67 -15.85 -2.12
CA LEU A 194 -2.96 -16.32 -1.62
C LEU A 194 -3.23 -17.78 -2.01
N LEU A 195 -2.87 -18.19 -3.23
CA LEU A 195 -3.01 -19.60 -3.63
C LEU A 195 -2.11 -20.53 -2.80
N GLN A 196 -0.86 -20.15 -2.55
CA GLN A 196 0.02 -20.92 -1.68
C GLN A 196 -0.50 -20.98 -0.24
N PHE A 197 -1.07 -19.87 0.23
CA PHE A 197 -1.67 -19.78 1.55
C PHE A 197 -2.94 -20.63 1.69
N GLU A 198 -3.74 -20.71 0.62
CA GLU A 198 -4.95 -21.53 0.60
C GLU A 198 -4.63 -22.99 0.93
N SER A 199 -3.56 -23.56 0.35
CA SER A 199 -3.12 -24.93 0.66
C SER A 199 -2.82 -25.11 2.16
N GLN A 200 -2.15 -24.15 2.80
CA GLN A 200 -1.88 -24.19 4.24
C GLN A 200 -3.17 -24.14 5.07
N VAL A 201 -4.14 -23.33 4.64
CA VAL A 201 -5.45 -23.23 5.30
C VAL A 201 -6.26 -24.52 5.14
N ILE A 202 -6.18 -25.20 4.00
CA ILE A 202 -6.83 -26.50 3.80
C ILE A 202 -6.29 -27.54 4.79
N ASP A 203 -4.98 -27.58 4.98
CA ASP A 203 -4.34 -28.48 5.94
C ASP A 203 -4.76 -28.15 7.39
N GLU A 204 -4.81 -26.87 7.76
CA GLU A 204 -5.32 -26.42 9.06
C GLU A 204 -6.81 -26.74 9.26
N GLU A 205 -7.65 -26.55 8.25
CA GLU A 205 -9.08 -26.89 8.31
C GLU A 205 -9.31 -28.39 8.54
N SER A 206 -8.47 -29.24 7.94
CA SER A 206 -8.56 -30.69 8.08
C SER A 206 -8.08 -31.20 9.45
N SER A 207 -7.15 -30.49 10.08
CA SER A 207 -6.48 -30.92 11.31
C SER A 207 -7.01 -30.26 12.58
N ASN A 208 -7.49 -29.01 12.52
CA ASN A 208 -8.02 -28.28 13.67
C ASN A 208 -9.13 -27.30 13.28
N PHE A 209 -10.37 -27.77 13.33
CA PHE A 209 -11.57 -27.02 12.91
C PHE A 209 -11.82 -25.71 13.68
N ASN A 210 -11.22 -25.53 14.87
CA ASN A 210 -11.40 -24.35 15.74
C ASN A 210 -10.12 -23.51 15.87
N SER A 211 -9.25 -23.53 14.86
CA SER A 211 -8.08 -22.65 14.84
C SER A 211 -8.52 -21.17 14.88
N THR A 212 -7.78 -20.35 15.63
CA THR A 212 -8.03 -18.90 15.75
C THR A 212 -8.08 -18.22 14.38
N LEU A 213 -7.23 -18.67 13.45
CA LEU A 213 -7.18 -18.17 12.08
C LEU A 213 -8.50 -18.43 11.34
N LEU A 214 -9.08 -19.62 11.45
CA LEU A 214 -10.35 -19.97 10.79
C LEU A 214 -11.49 -19.07 11.27
N THR A 215 -11.56 -18.81 12.57
CA THR A 215 -12.54 -17.89 13.16
C THR A 215 -12.36 -16.47 12.62
N MET A 216 -11.12 -15.95 12.60
CA MET A 216 -10.83 -14.63 12.05
C MET A 216 -11.25 -14.51 10.58
N LEU A 217 -10.95 -15.51 9.75
CA LEU A 217 -11.30 -15.52 8.34
C LEU A 217 -12.82 -15.53 8.14
N ARG A 218 -13.56 -16.36 8.89
CA ARG A 218 -15.03 -16.40 8.84
C ARG A 218 -15.66 -15.07 9.24
N GLU A 219 -15.15 -14.41 10.28
CA GLU A 219 -15.63 -13.08 10.67
C GLU A 219 -15.43 -12.04 9.55
N ILE A 220 -14.25 -12.03 8.91
CA ILE A 220 -13.97 -11.11 7.80
C ILE A 220 -14.92 -11.38 6.63
N SER A 221 -15.15 -12.65 6.30
CA SER A 221 -16.06 -13.02 5.21
C SER A 221 -17.48 -12.54 5.46
N ASN A 222 -18.03 -12.81 6.64
CA ASN A 222 -19.37 -12.40 7.03
C ASN A 222 -19.54 -10.88 7.00
N ASN A 223 -18.52 -10.14 7.44
CA ASN A 223 -18.60 -8.69 7.58
C ASN A 223 -18.30 -7.92 6.29
N TYR A 224 -17.53 -8.48 5.36
CA TYR A 224 -17.03 -7.75 4.19
C TYR A 224 -17.22 -8.45 2.85
N ILE A 225 -16.92 -9.76 2.76
CA ILE A 225 -16.99 -10.46 1.46
C ILE A 225 -18.44 -10.75 1.10
N THR A 226 -19.20 -11.37 1.99
CA THR A 226 -20.60 -11.74 1.74
C THR A 226 -21.47 -10.53 1.40
N PRO A 227 -21.42 -9.40 2.17
CA PRO A 227 -22.18 -8.21 1.81
C PRO A 227 -21.75 -7.63 0.45
N TYR A 228 -20.43 -7.56 0.18
CA TYR A 228 -19.92 -7.05 -1.09
C TYR A 228 -20.43 -7.86 -2.29
N VAL A 229 -20.40 -9.18 -2.18
CA VAL A 229 -20.85 -10.08 -3.24
C VAL A 229 -22.38 -10.05 -3.39
N MET A 230 -23.13 -9.92 -2.28
CA MET A 230 -24.59 -9.77 -2.33
C MET A 230 -25.03 -8.50 -3.04
N PHE A 231 -24.43 -7.34 -2.73
CA PHE A 231 -24.72 -6.10 -3.44
C PHE A 231 -24.38 -6.18 -4.92
N ALA A 232 -23.27 -6.83 -5.27
CA ALA A 232 -22.83 -6.91 -6.65
C ALA A 232 -23.66 -7.92 -7.48
N ARG A 233 -24.32 -8.89 -6.84
CA ARG A 233 -25.30 -9.77 -7.49
C ARG A 233 -26.52 -8.99 -8.01
N GLU A 234 -26.86 -7.85 -7.41
CA GLU A 234 -27.98 -7.01 -7.83
C GLU A 234 -27.68 -6.20 -9.11
N ASP A 235 -26.42 -6.17 -9.58
CA ASP A 235 -25.90 -5.34 -10.67
C ASP A 235 -26.33 -5.82 -12.09
N GLN A 236 -27.23 -6.79 -12.25
CA GLN A 236 -27.83 -7.26 -13.52
C GLN A 236 -26.89 -7.60 -14.71
N ARG A 237 -25.57 -7.56 -14.53
CA ARG A 237 -24.59 -7.90 -15.57
C ARG A 237 -24.35 -9.40 -15.55
N ASP A 238 -24.88 -10.10 -16.55
CA ASP A 238 -24.86 -11.56 -16.66
C ASP A 238 -23.46 -12.17 -16.45
N TYR A 239 -22.41 -11.56 -17.00
CA TYR A 239 -21.03 -12.06 -16.88
C TYR A 239 -20.46 -11.94 -15.46
N MET A 240 -20.94 -10.99 -14.66
CA MET A 240 -20.54 -10.85 -13.26
C MET A 240 -21.35 -11.76 -12.34
N GLN A 241 -22.61 -12.06 -12.71
CA GLN A 241 -23.51 -12.86 -11.89
C GLN A 241 -22.93 -14.25 -11.60
N GLN A 242 -22.47 -14.97 -12.62
CA GLN A 242 -21.87 -16.30 -12.45
C GLN A 242 -20.61 -16.26 -11.57
N LEU A 243 -19.79 -15.20 -11.70
CA LEU A 243 -18.61 -15.01 -10.86
C LEU A 243 -19.01 -14.77 -9.40
N PHE A 244 -20.03 -13.96 -9.15
CA PHE A 244 -20.52 -13.69 -7.79
C PHE A 244 -21.17 -14.92 -7.15
N GLU A 245 -21.93 -15.70 -7.90
CA GLU A 245 -22.48 -16.98 -7.42
C GLU A 245 -21.34 -17.94 -7.04
N THR A 246 -20.27 -17.98 -7.84
CA THR A 246 -19.05 -18.73 -7.51
C THR A 246 -18.42 -18.24 -6.21
N LEU A 247 -18.25 -16.93 -6.04
CA LEU A 247 -17.71 -16.32 -4.82
C LEU A 247 -18.58 -16.62 -3.58
N LEU A 248 -19.91 -16.55 -3.70
CA LEU A 248 -20.82 -16.93 -2.60
C LEU A 248 -20.66 -18.39 -2.21
N GLY A 249 -20.60 -19.30 -3.19
CA GLY A 249 -20.41 -20.73 -2.94
C GLY A 249 -19.09 -21.07 -2.26
N LEU A 250 -18.07 -20.21 -2.38
CA LEU A 250 -16.78 -20.37 -1.73
C LEU A 250 -16.76 -19.93 -0.26
N GLN A 251 -17.70 -19.08 0.19
CA GLN A 251 -17.65 -18.53 1.55
C GLN A 251 -17.94 -19.54 2.67
N CYS A 252 -18.31 -20.79 2.35
CA CYS A 252 -18.64 -21.81 3.34
C CYS A 252 -17.43 -22.33 4.14
N LYS A 253 -16.20 -22.11 3.65
CA LYS A 253 -14.94 -22.56 4.26
C LYS A 253 -13.90 -21.45 4.26
N ALA A 254 -12.97 -21.48 5.21
CA ALA A 254 -11.85 -20.52 5.29
C ALA A 254 -10.93 -20.60 4.07
N SER A 255 -10.66 -21.80 3.55
CA SER A 255 -9.97 -21.99 2.27
C SER A 255 -10.66 -21.25 1.13
N GLY A 256 -11.98 -21.40 1.01
CA GLY A 256 -12.77 -20.69 0.01
C GLY A 256 -12.84 -19.16 0.22
N ILE A 257 -12.71 -18.67 1.46
CA ILE A 257 -12.55 -17.24 1.77
C ILE A 257 -11.23 -16.72 1.18
N ILE A 258 -10.12 -17.44 1.38
CA ILE A 258 -8.82 -17.11 0.77
C ILE A 258 -8.89 -17.17 -0.76
N HIS A 259 -9.52 -18.22 -1.30
CA HIS A 259 -9.72 -18.36 -2.75
C HIS A 259 -10.50 -17.18 -3.35
N SER A 260 -11.49 -16.70 -2.62
CA SER A 260 -12.28 -15.53 -3.04
C SER A 260 -11.45 -14.26 -3.07
N CYS A 261 -10.57 -14.07 -2.08
CA CYS A 261 -9.58 -13.00 -2.10
C CYS A 261 -8.63 -13.13 -3.31
N TYR A 262 -8.21 -14.35 -3.67
CA TYR A 262 -7.40 -14.61 -4.87
C TYR A 262 -8.09 -14.12 -6.15
N ILE A 263 -9.34 -14.54 -6.39
CA ILE A 263 -10.13 -14.17 -7.57
C ILE A 263 -10.24 -12.65 -7.66
N LEU A 264 -10.61 -12.04 -6.54
CA LEU A 264 -10.82 -10.61 -6.41
C LEU A 264 -9.51 -9.80 -6.64
N ASN A 265 -8.38 -10.30 -6.16
CA ASN A 265 -7.07 -9.66 -6.33
C ASN A 265 -6.56 -9.80 -7.75
N PHE A 266 -6.79 -10.93 -8.38
CA PHE A 266 -6.36 -11.19 -9.75
C PHE A 266 -7.01 -10.19 -10.73
N ILE A 267 -8.30 -9.92 -10.53
CA ILE A 267 -9.02 -8.86 -11.27
C ILE A 267 -8.38 -7.49 -11.00
N ASN A 268 -7.99 -7.21 -9.77
CA ASN A 268 -7.39 -5.92 -9.42
C ASN A 268 -6.00 -5.72 -10.04
N GLU A 269 -5.17 -6.74 -10.03
CA GLU A 269 -3.86 -6.75 -10.67
C GLU A 269 -4.00 -6.50 -12.18
N LEU A 270 -4.80 -7.31 -12.89
CA LEU A 270 -4.88 -7.24 -14.35
C LEU A 270 -5.70 -6.07 -14.90
N CYS A 271 -6.85 -5.75 -14.30
CA CYS A 271 -7.74 -4.72 -14.85
C CYS A 271 -7.38 -3.31 -14.36
N TYR A 272 -6.98 -3.17 -13.09
CA TYR A 272 -6.80 -1.85 -12.49
C TYR A 272 -5.34 -1.41 -12.41
N GLN A 273 -4.43 -2.32 -12.03
CA GLN A 273 -3.01 -1.99 -11.89
C GLN A 273 -2.30 -2.01 -13.24
N ASP A 274 -2.38 -3.13 -13.95
CA ASP A 274 -1.65 -3.33 -15.21
C ASP A 274 -2.45 -2.89 -16.43
N ARG A 275 -3.77 -2.72 -16.28
CA ARG A 275 -4.70 -2.26 -17.33
C ARG A 275 -4.61 -3.11 -18.61
N ILE A 276 -4.39 -4.41 -18.44
CA ILE A 276 -4.13 -5.36 -19.52
C ILE A 276 -5.41 -5.65 -20.32
N CYS A 277 -6.53 -5.83 -19.63
CA CYS A 277 -7.82 -6.10 -20.28
C CYS A 277 -8.99 -5.55 -19.45
N ASN A 278 -10.16 -5.43 -20.07
CA ASN A 278 -11.37 -5.05 -19.35
C ASN A 278 -11.93 -6.24 -18.54
N ILE A 279 -12.73 -5.95 -17.50
CA ILE A 279 -13.24 -6.96 -16.56
C ILE A 279 -14.11 -8.01 -17.25
N GLN A 280 -14.94 -7.60 -18.22
CA GLN A 280 -15.82 -8.53 -18.93
C GLN A 280 -15.01 -9.56 -19.73
N GLU A 281 -14.02 -9.11 -20.48
CA GLU A 281 -13.12 -9.98 -21.22
C GLU A 281 -12.33 -10.89 -20.29
N LEU A 282 -11.82 -10.34 -19.18
CA LEU A 282 -11.07 -11.10 -18.20
C LEU A 282 -11.89 -12.29 -17.66
N ILE A 283 -13.14 -12.04 -17.27
CA ILE A 283 -14.01 -13.08 -16.72
C ILE A 283 -14.46 -14.05 -17.82
N THR A 284 -14.99 -13.55 -18.93
CA THR A 284 -15.61 -14.40 -19.95
C THR A 284 -14.61 -15.26 -20.73
N LYS A 285 -13.37 -14.80 -20.91
CA LYS A 285 -12.36 -15.53 -21.70
C LYS A 285 -11.32 -16.25 -20.85
N ASN A 286 -10.99 -15.72 -19.67
CA ASN A 286 -9.84 -16.21 -18.90
C ASN A 286 -10.24 -16.84 -17.56
N PHE A 287 -11.49 -16.70 -17.08
CA PHE A 287 -11.92 -17.41 -15.87
C PHE A 287 -12.50 -18.77 -16.22
N ASN A 288 -11.90 -19.83 -15.67
CA ASN A 288 -12.47 -21.17 -15.76
C ASN A 288 -13.40 -21.39 -14.56
N PHE A 289 -14.71 -21.50 -14.82
CA PHE A 289 -15.71 -21.68 -13.77
C PHE A 289 -15.68 -23.06 -13.10
N ASP A 290 -15.18 -24.09 -13.78
CA ASP A 290 -15.06 -25.44 -13.23
C ASP A 290 -13.91 -25.50 -12.22
N THR A 291 -12.74 -24.97 -12.60
CA THR A 291 -11.56 -24.94 -11.74
C THR A 291 -11.54 -23.75 -10.79
N LYS A 292 -12.37 -22.73 -11.04
CA LYS A 292 -12.44 -21.45 -10.32
C LYS A 292 -11.13 -20.65 -10.36
N LEU A 293 -10.32 -20.88 -11.40
CA LEU A 293 -9.02 -20.24 -11.57
C LEU A 293 -9.02 -19.38 -12.83
N PHE A 294 -8.24 -18.30 -12.80
CA PHE A 294 -7.91 -17.58 -14.00
C PHE A 294 -6.75 -18.23 -14.75
N VAL A 295 -6.88 -18.36 -16.07
CA VAL A 295 -5.83 -18.76 -16.99
C VAL A 295 -5.00 -17.51 -17.35
N TYR A 296 -3.73 -17.49 -16.97
CA TYR A 296 -2.82 -16.37 -17.21
C TYR A 296 -2.08 -16.51 -18.57
N TRP A 297 -1.70 -15.38 -19.17
CA TRP A 297 -0.97 -15.32 -20.44
C TRP A 297 0.55 -15.50 -20.25
N ASP A 298 1.19 -16.40 -20.99
CA ASP A 298 2.66 -16.42 -21.10
C ASP A 298 3.09 -15.31 -22.08
N ASP A 299 3.87 -14.36 -21.58
CA ASP A 299 4.12 -13.06 -22.21
C ASP A 299 5.10 -13.14 -23.41
N ILE A 300 4.83 -12.46 -24.53
CA ILE A 300 5.70 -12.53 -25.72
C ILE A 300 6.94 -11.64 -25.62
N ASN A 301 7.01 -10.61 -24.76
CA ASN A 301 8.09 -9.62 -24.95
C ASN A 301 8.94 -9.09 -23.80
N ASN A 302 8.65 -9.12 -22.49
CA ASN A 302 9.63 -8.59 -21.52
C ASN A 302 9.52 -9.19 -20.12
N GLY A 303 10.47 -10.07 -19.81
CA GLY A 303 10.56 -10.88 -18.60
C GLY A 303 10.31 -10.14 -17.28
N PHE A 304 9.21 -10.49 -16.61
CA PHE A 304 9.22 -11.30 -15.38
C PHE A 304 7.78 -11.60 -14.93
N TYR A 305 7.20 -12.69 -15.42
CA TYR A 305 6.01 -13.31 -14.82
C TYR A 305 6.10 -14.84 -15.00
N LYS A 306 6.07 -15.58 -13.90
CA LYS A 306 5.81 -17.02 -13.89
C LYS A 306 4.86 -17.32 -12.75
N ASN A 307 3.66 -17.80 -13.08
CA ASN A 307 3.41 -19.22 -12.91
C ASN A 307 2.25 -19.70 -13.77
N LYS A 308 2.55 -20.75 -14.55
CA LYS A 308 1.61 -21.67 -15.18
C LYS A 308 0.46 -21.97 -14.23
N VAL A 309 -0.74 -22.04 -14.81
CA VAL A 309 -1.94 -22.67 -14.24
C VAL A 309 -1.54 -23.72 -13.21
N TRP A 310 -1.86 -23.52 -11.92
CA TRP A 310 -1.72 -24.58 -10.91
C TRP A 310 -2.83 -25.63 -11.09
N ALA A 311 -2.95 -26.15 -12.31
CA ALA A 311 -3.64 -27.37 -12.67
C ALA A 311 -2.56 -28.42 -12.93
N THR A 312 -1.89 -28.84 -11.86
CA THR A 312 -1.40 -30.20 -11.62
C THR A 312 -0.83 -30.22 -10.20
N LEU A 313 -1.73 -30.27 -9.23
CA LEU A 313 -1.78 -31.32 -8.20
C LEU A 313 -3.19 -31.36 -7.63
#